data_AF-A0A938LHB1-F1
#
_entry.id   AF-A0A938LHB1-F1
#
_cell.length_a   1.000
_cell.length_b   1.000
_cell.length_c   1.000
_cell.angle_alpha   90.00
_cell.angle_beta   90.00
_cell.angle_gamma   90.00
#
_symmetry.space_group_name_H-M   'P 1'
#
loop_
_entity.id
_entity.type
_entity.pdbx_description
1 polymer ?
#
loop_
_entity_poly.entity_id
_entity_poly.type
_entity_poly.pdbx_seq_one_letter_code
_entity_poly.pdbx_strand_id
1 'polypeptide(L)'
;MTMRVFGCAVLALVLCLAARGLSAAERPAALHPAAGGGAALAAAQGPSADARTPDAGRSTPLPAAAASPPAAAVAPAWDWKAAAPESAGFSAEKLAALKQRLAAQRTKAWLVIRNDAIVQEWYAPDFSPTSTHYTASMAKAIVGGVSLAVAMSDGRLRLDDPACKFIPQWKNDPRKSRITLRQLGSHASGLADAEADGLPHEKLTGWQGGFWKHLAPPQDPFTISRDLAPLLTEPGQKWAYSNPGIGMLTYAVTAALRDAPEKDVRTLLATRIMRPIGVPDDA
;
A
#
# COMPACT_ATOMS: atom_id res chain seq x y z
N MET A 1 7.26 -12.93 -6.56
CA MET A 1 7.82 -12.70 -5.22
C MET A 1 6.95 -13.47 -4.26
N THR A 2 7.47 -14.59 -3.76
CA THR A 2 6.72 -15.56 -2.95
C THR A 2 7.06 -15.23 -1.49
N MET A 3 6.11 -14.69 -0.73
CA MET A 3 6.34 -14.32 0.67
C MET A 3 6.37 -15.59 1.56
N ARG A 4 7.44 -15.84 2.33
CA ARG A 4 7.38 -16.61 3.59
C ARG A 4 6.86 -15.66 4.67
N VAL A 5 6.25 -16.21 5.70
CA VAL A 5 5.96 -15.49 6.94
C VAL A 5 6.69 -16.29 8.02
N PHE A 6 7.48 -15.64 8.86
CA PHE A 6 8.08 -16.25 10.05
C PHE A 6 7.53 -15.48 11.25
N GLY A 7 6.90 -16.20 12.18
CA GLY A 7 6.25 -15.62 13.37
C GLY A 7 4.88 -15.02 13.08
N CYS A 8 3.85 -15.87 13.03
CA CYS A 8 2.42 -15.53 13.16
C CYS A 8 1.95 -14.20 12.56
N ALA A 9 1.52 -14.22 11.29
CA ALA A 9 0.28 -13.56 10.85
C ALA A 9 0.01 -13.92 9.38
N VAL A 10 -1.03 -14.71 9.12
CA VAL A 10 -1.91 -14.31 8.01
C VAL A 10 -2.35 -12.90 8.39
N LEU A 11 -2.00 -11.90 7.59
CA LEU A 11 -2.37 -10.52 7.84
C LEU A 11 -3.90 -10.38 7.74
N ALA A 12 -4.61 -10.74 8.80
CA ALA A 12 -5.86 -10.12 9.12
C ALA A 12 -5.52 -8.68 9.51
N LEU A 13 -5.82 -7.73 8.63
CA LEU A 13 -5.84 -6.31 8.98
C LEU A 13 -6.93 -6.14 10.04
N VAL A 14 -6.58 -6.30 11.33
CA VAL A 14 -7.43 -5.87 12.43
C VAL A 14 -7.19 -4.37 12.57
N LEU A 15 -8.13 -3.57 12.04
CA LEU A 15 -8.26 -2.17 12.43
C LEU A 15 -8.68 -2.16 13.92
N CYS A 16 -7.72 -2.17 14.84
CA CYS A 16 -8.00 -1.83 16.24
C CYS A 16 -8.27 -0.32 16.29
N LEU A 17 -9.52 0.10 16.04
CA LEU A 17 -9.99 1.35 16.61
C LEU A 17 -10.02 1.15 18.12
N ALA A 18 -9.02 1.69 18.82
CA ALA A 18 -9.15 1.97 20.23
C ALA A 18 -10.27 3.01 20.39
N ALA A 19 -11.50 2.53 20.56
CA ALA A 19 -12.59 3.34 21.09
C ALA A 19 -12.27 3.63 22.56
N ARG A 20 -11.41 4.62 22.80
CA ARG A 20 -11.42 5.34 24.06
C ARG A 20 -12.72 6.14 24.06
N GLY A 21 -13.59 5.84 25.03
CA GLY A 21 -14.90 6.45 25.14
C GLY A 21 -14.81 7.97 25.10
N LEU A 22 -15.38 8.57 24.05
CA LEU A 22 -15.84 9.94 24.07
C LEU A 22 -17.33 9.90 24.38
N SER A 23 -17.71 10.59 25.45
CA SER A 23 -19.08 10.80 25.88
C SER A 23 -19.91 11.48 24.79
N ALA A 24 -21.21 11.19 24.76
CA ALA A 24 -22.20 11.84 23.92
C ALA A 24 -22.32 13.34 24.26
N ALA A 25 -21.55 14.18 23.59
CA ALA A 25 -21.79 15.59 23.36
C ALA A 25 -20.95 15.98 22.14
N GLU A 26 -21.41 16.95 21.34
CA GLU A 26 -20.72 17.50 20.16
C GLU A 26 -20.98 16.76 18.84
N ARG A 27 -22.24 16.85 18.37
CA ARG A 27 -22.53 16.87 16.93
C ARG A 27 -22.41 18.32 16.45
N PRO A 28 -21.57 18.68 15.45
CA PRO A 28 -21.70 19.95 14.78
C PRO A 28 -22.81 19.90 13.73
N ALA A 29 -23.61 20.97 13.70
CA ALA A 29 -24.76 21.16 12.85
C ALA A 29 -24.39 21.28 11.36
N ALA A 30 -25.30 20.85 10.51
CA ALA A 30 -25.26 21.02 9.06
C ALA A 30 -25.30 22.52 8.69
N LEU A 31 -24.41 22.94 7.79
CA LEU A 31 -24.44 24.26 7.16
C LEU A 31 -24.88 24.12 5.70
N HIS A 32 -25.97 24.81 5.37
CA HIS A 32 -26.42 25.07 4.00
C HIS A 32 -25.56 26.16 3.31
N PRO A 33 -25.57 26.24 1.97
CA PRO A 33 -24.65 27.07 1.21
C PRO A 33 -25.15 28.51 1.09
N ALA A 34 -24.22 29.47 1.13
CA ALA A 34 -24.44 30.84 0.69
C ALA A 34 -23.53 31.16 -0.50
N ALA A 35 -24.14 31.73 -1.52
CA ALA A 35 -23.53 32.19 -2.76
C ALA A 35 -23.00 33.63 -2.64
N GLY A 36 -22.05 33.99 -3.51
CA GLY A 36 -22.00 35.32 -4.12
C GLY A 36 -20.77 36.20 -3.87
N GLY A 37 -20.13 36.61 -4.98
CA GLY A 37 -19.25 37.79 -5.11
C GLY A 37 -17.77 37.52 -4.81
N GLY A 38 -16.77 37.86 -5.63
CA GLY A 38 -16.71 38.77 -6.76
C GLY A 38 -15.53 39.74 -6.57
N ALA A 39 -14.48 39.55 -7.40
CA ALA A 39 -13.41 40.49 -7.78
C ALA A 39 -12.38 40.97 -6.72
N ALA A 40 -11.08 40.76 -7.00
CA ALA A 40 -10.22 41.72 -7.72
C ALA A 40 -8.72 41.47 -7.45
N LEU A 41 -7.92 41.69 -8.50
CA LEU A 41 -6.47 41.61 -8.56
C LEU A 41 -5.78 42.70 -7.73
N ALA A 42 -4.59 42.39 -7.20
CA ALA A 42 -3.49 43.36 -7.15
C ALA A 42 -2.14 42.64 -7.22
N ALA A 43 -1.36 42.99 -8.25
CA ALA A 43 0.04 42.65 -8.41
C ALA A 43 0.92 43.57 -7.55
N ALA A 44 2.06 43.07 -7.10
CA ALA A 44 3.19 43.92 -6.70
C ALA A 44 4.50 43.24 -7.11
N GLN A 45 5.31 44.02 -7.83
CA GLN A 45 6.59 43.70 -8.44
C GLN A 45 7.73 43.87 -7.42
N GLY A 46 8.87 43.22 -7.68
CA GLY A 46 10.11 43.36 -6.90
C GLY A 46 10.86 44.67 -7.12
N PRO A 47 12.07 44.81 -6.55
CA PRO A 47 13.29 44.90 -7.36
C PRO A 47 14.42 44.01 -6.79
N SER A 48 15.21 43.31 -7.60
CA SER A 48 16.33 43.70 -8.48
C SER A 48 17.70 43.50 -7.81
N ALA A 49 18.59 42.93 -8.62
CA ALA A 49 19.93 42.45 -8.33
C ALA A 49 20.94 43.58 -8.12
N ASP A 50 22.06 43.22 -7.46
CA ASP A 50 23.33 43.91 -7.65
C ASP A 50 24.52 42.94 -7.66
N ALA A 51 25.61 43.44 -8.27
CA ALA A 51 26.60 42.72 -9.05
C ALA A 51 27.76 42.05 -8.28
N ARG A 52 28.49 41.21 -9.03
CA ARG A 52 29.67 40.40 -8.69
C ARG A 52 30.93 41.24 -8.43
N THR A 53 31.83 40.71 -7.60
CA THR A 53 33.29 40.70 -7.84
C THR A 53 33.90 39.39 -7.30
N PRO A 54 35.02 38.89 -7.88
CA PRO A 54 35.55 37.56 -7.62
C PRO A 54 36.60 37.58 -6.50
N ASP A 55 36.49 36.67 -5.54
CA ASP A 55 37.58 36.41 -4.58
C ASP A 55 38.18 35.03 -4.79
N ALA A 56 39.51 35.01 -4.72
CA ALA A 56 40.39 33.91 -5.06
C ALA A 56 40.54 32.96 -3.87
N GLY A 57 40.52 31.66 -4.19
CA GLY A 57 41.38 30.66 -3.55
C GLY A 57 41.30 30.52 -2.03
N ARG A 58 40.27 29.83 -1.53
CA ARG A 58 40.41 28.94 -0.36
C ARG A 58 39.63 27.64 -0.60
N SER A 59 40.36 26.56 -0.81
CA SER A 59 39.83 25.20 -0.80
C SER A 59 39.39 24.84 0.62
N THR A 60 38.09 24.98 0.91
CA THR A 60 37.48 24.34 2.08
C THR A 60 37.44 22.83 1.86
N PRO A 61 37.91 22.01 2.81
CA PRO A 61 37.73 20.57 2.73
C PRO A 61 36.23 20.25 2.71
N LEU A 62 35.82 19.33 1.84
CA LEU A 62 34.48 18.75 1.84
C LEU A 62 34.20 18.20 3.25
N PRO A 63 33.01 18.43 3.84
CA PRO A 63 32.66 17.82 5.11
C PRO A 63 32.71 16.30 4.94
N ALA A 64 33.37 15.63 5.88
CA ALA A 64 33.45 14.18 5.95
C ALA A 64 32.05 13.57 5.83
N ALA A 65 31.93 12.51 5.03
CA ALA A 65 30.70 11.75 4.88
C ALA A 65 30.12 11.45 6.26
N ALA A 66 28.89 11.94 6.50
CA ALA A 66 28.17 11.66 7.73
C ALA A 66 28.15 10.14 7.92
N ALA A 67 28.67 9.68 9.05
CA ALA A 67 28.64 8.27 9.42
C ALA A 67 27.19 7.79 9.33
N SER A 68 26.99 6.65 8.66
CA SER A 68 25.69 5.98 8.62
C SER A 68 25.15 5.85 10.04
N PRO A 69 23.86 6.16 10.28
CA PRO A 69 23.28 5.97 11.60
C PRO A 69 23.48 4.50 12.03
N PRO A 70 23.76 4.25 13.32
CA PRO A 70 23.87 2.89 13.81
C PRO A 70 22.61 2.12 13.43
N ALA A 71 22.78 0.91 12.91
CA ALA A 71 21.67 0.02 12.60
C ALA A 71 20.75 -0.02 13.82
N ALA A 72 19.50 0.43 13.64
CA ALA A 72 18.52 0.43 14.71
C ALA A 72 18.50 -0.97 15.34
N ALA A 73 18.74 -1.05 16.65
CA ALA A 73 18.70 -2.31 17.37
C ALA A 73 17.35 -2.98 17.05
N VAL A 74 17.41 -4.19 16.51
CA VAL A 74 16.21 -4.98 16.19
C VAL A 74 15.45 -5.13 17.50
N ALA A 75 14.24 -4.56 17.56
CA ALA A 75 13.36 -4.74 18.71
C ALA A 75 13.21 -6.25 18.97
N PRO A 76 13.20 -6.71 20.23
CA PRO A 76 13.01 -8.13 20.51
C PRO A 76 11.73 -8.60 19.83
N ALA A 77 11.82 -9.76 19.16
CA ALA A 77 10.68 -10.32 18.45
C ALA A 77 9.48 -10.47 19.41
N TRP A 78 8.29 -10.12 18.93
CA TRP A 78 7.08 -10.29 19.71
C TRP A 78 6.89 -11.77 20.06
N ASP A 79 6.77 -12.07 21.34
CA ASP A 79 6.61 -13.43 21.85
C ASP A 79 5.11 -13.77 21.95
N TRP A 80 4.58 -14.35 20.88
CA TRP A 80 3.19 -14.77 20.81
C TRP A 80 2.88 -15.84 21.85
N LYS A 81 1.93 -15.54 22.76
CA LYS A 81 1.42 -16.51 23.73
C LYS A 81 0.25 -17.29 23.16
N ALA A 82 0.15 -18.57 23.52
CA ALA A 82 -1.04 -19.35 23.27
C ALA A 82 -2.10 -19.07 24.34
N ALA A 83 -3.38 -19.06 23.94
CA ALA A 83 -4.52 -19.01 24.83
C ALA A 83 -5.48 -20.15 24.52
N ALA A 84 -6.13 -20.67 25.56
CA ALA A 84 -7.21 -21.62 25.37
C ALA A 84 -8.39 -20.94 24.64
N PRO A 85 -9.09 -21.63 23.72
CA PRO A 85 -10.29 -21.10 23.07
C PRO A 85 -11.27 -20.44 24.04
N GLU A 86 -11.55 -21.10 25.16
CA GLU A 86 -12.55 -20.69 26.14
C GLU A 86 -12.14 -19.38 26.83
N SER A 87 -10.86 -19.18 27.15
CA SER A 87 -10.38 -17.94 27.77
C SER A 87 -10.45 -16.74 26.81
N ALA A 88 -10.49 -17.01 25.50
CA ALA A 88 -10.70 -16.02 24.46
C ALA A 88 -12.17 -15.96 23.99
N GLY A 89 -13.11 -16.61 24.69
CA GLY A 89 -14.54 -16.58 24.36
C GLY A 89 -14.92 -17.36 23.09
N PHE A 90 -14.12 -18.36 22.72
CA PHE A 90 -14.42 -19.31 21.65
C PHE A 90 -14.80 -20.68 22.24
N SER A 91 -15.54 -21.47 21.46
CA SER A 91 -15.82 -22.88 21.79
C SER A 91 -14.78 -23.76 21.10
N ALA A 92 -14.00 -24.54 21.87
CA ALA A 92 -13.03 -25.47 21.29
C ALA A 92 -13.70 -26.49 20.34
N GLU A 93 -14.88 -26.99 20.68
CA GLU A 93 -15.65 -27.92 19.83
C GLU A 93 -15.95 -27.32 18.45
N LYS A 94 -16.43 -26.06 18.40
CA LYS A 94 -16.72 -25.38 17.15
C LYS A 94 -15.46 -25.09 16.33
N LEU A 95 -14.35 -24.72 16.98
CA LEU A 95 -13.06 -24.53 16.30
C LEU A 95 -12.55 -25.85 15.71
N ALA A 96 -12.69 -26.96 16.44
CA ALA A 96 -12.33 -28.28 15.95
C ALA A 96 -13.18 -28.69 14.73
N ALA A 97 -14.50 -28.45 14.76
CA ALA A 97 -15.38 -28.70 13.62
C ALA A 97 -15.01 -27.82 12.41
N LEU A 98 -14.67 -26.55 12.63
CA LEU A 98 -14.24 -25.64 11.56
C LEU A 98 -12.90 -26.09 10.95
N LYS A 99 -11.94 -26.54 11.76
CA LYS A 99 -10.68 -27.11 11.28
C LYS A 99 -10.91 -28.24 10.27
N GLN A 100 -11.81 -29.18 10.58
CA GLN A 100 -12.14 -30.30 9.67
C GLN A 100 -12.72 -29.81 8.33
N ARG A 101 -13.61 -28.81 8.39
CA ARG A 101 -14.17 -28.20 7.17
C ARG A 101 -13.12 -27.49 6.33
N LEU A 102 -12.23 -26.71 6.96
CA LEU A 102 -11.14 -26.01 6.29
C LEU A 102 -10.17 -26.99 5.61
N ALA A 103 -9.84 -28.10 6.29
CA ALA A 103 -9.02 -29.17 5.74
C ALA A 103 -9.69 -29.82 4.52
N ALA A 104 -10.99 -30.12 4.58
CA ALA A 104 -11.75 -30.65 3.45
C ALA A 104 -11.78 -29.69 2.24
N GLN A 105 -11.69 -28.37 2.49
CA GLN A 105 -11.60 -27.32 1.47
C GLN A 105 -10.17 -27.04 1.00
N ARG A 106 -9.19 -27.88 1.37
CA ARG A 106 -7.77 -27.74 0.98
C ARG A 106 -7.09 -26.47 1.50
N THR A 107 -7.56 -25.94 2.64
CA THR A 107 -6.89 -24.85 3.35
C THR A 107 -5.49 -25.30 3.79
N LYS A 108 -4.47 -24.47 3.57
CA LYS A 108 -3.07 -24.78 3.91
C LYS A 108 -2.65 -24.31 5.31
N ALA A 109 -3.18 -23.18 5.75
CA ALA A 109 -2.89 -22.60 7.06
C ALA A 109 -4.14 -21.90 7.63
N TRP A 110 -4.32 -21.97 8.94
CA TRP A 110 -5.36 -21.26 9.67
C TRP A 110 -4.81 -20.74 10.99
N LEU A 111 -5.00 -19.44 11.23
CA LEU A 111 -4.54 -18.74 12.41
C LEU A 111 -5.67 -17.86 12.96
N VAL A 112 -5.92 -17.95 14.26
CA VAL A 112 -6.85 -17.10 15.00
C VAL A 112 -6.10 -16.45 16.15
N ILE A 113 -6.06 -15.12 16.16
CA ILE A 113 -5.47 -14.32 17.22
C ILE A 113 -6.58 -13.49 17.87
N ARG A 114 -6.58 -13.42 19.20
CA ARG A 114 -7.45 -12.52 19.97
C ARG A 114 -6.72 -12.04 21.22
N ASN A 115 -6.79 -10.73 21.49
CA ASN A 115 -6.15 -10.10 22.64
C ASN A 115 -4.65 -10.47 22.75
N ASP A 116 -3.94 -10.32 21.63
CA ASP A 116 -2.50 -10.60 21.49
C ASP A 116 -2.06 -12.04 21.81
N ALA A 117 -3.00 -12.99 21.83
CA ALA A 117 -2.73 -14.41 22.00
C ALA A 117 -3.23 -15.24 20.80
N ILE A 118 -2.46 -16.27 20.45
CA ILE A 118 -2.85 -17.28 19.48
C ILE A 118 -3.88 -18.20 20.15
N VAL A 119 -5.10 -18.18 19.63
CA VAL A 119 -6.20 -19.01 20.11
C VAL A 119 -6.26 -20.34 19.36
N GLN A 120 -5.94 -20.31 18.07
CA GLN A 120 -5.88 -21.49 17.22
C GLN A 120 -4.84 -21.27 16.13
N GLU A 121 -3.98 -22.26 15.95
CA GLU A 121 -3.03 -22.34 14.85
C GLU A 121 -3.10 -23.76 14.28
N TRP A 122 -3.18 -23.88 12.96
CA TRP A 122 -3.23 -25.17 12.29
C TRP A 122 -2.67 -25.07 10.88
N TYR A 123 -1.99 -26.13 10.45
CA TYR A 123 -1.40 -26.28 9.13
C TYR A 123 -1.79 -27.62 8.52
N ALA A 124 -1.96 -27.64 7.19
CA ALA A 124 -2.09 -28.86 6.43
C ALA A 124 -0.83 -29.74 6.58
N PRO A 125 -0.91 -31.08 6.39
CA PRO A 125 0.23 -31.98 6.59
C PRO A 125 1.50 -31.62 5.80
N ASP A 126 1.35 -30.96 4.65
CA ASP A 126 2.42 -30.53 3.75
C ASP A 126 2.80 -29.05 3.91
N PHE A 127 2.39 -28.41 5.00
CA PHE A 127 2.59 -26.98 5.24
C PHE A 127 3.14 -26.72 6.65
N SER A 128 3.85 -25.61 6.82
CA SER A 128 4.48 -25.23 8.09
C SER A 128 4.29 -23.73 8.36
N PRO A 129 4.55 -23.26 9.60
CA PRO A 129 4.55 -21.83 9.91
C PRO A 129 5.47 -21.00 9.01
N THR A 130 6.49 -21.63 8.43
CA THR A 130 7.57 -21.00 7.66
C THR A 130 7.42 -21.19 6.15
N SER A 131 6.37 -21.89 5.72
CA SER A 131 6.11 -22.16 4.31
C SER A 131 5.66 -20.90 3.59
N THR A 132 6.20 -20.65 2.39
CA THR A 132 5.70 -19.57 1.53
C THR A 132 4.31 -19.90 1.01
N HIS A 133 3.42 -18.91 0.94
CA HIS A 133 2.14 -19.06 0.25
C HIS A 133 1.93 -17.95 -0.77
N TYR A 134 1.36 -18.28 -1.93
CA TYR A 134 0.90 -17.26 -2.86
C TYR A 134 -0.27 -16.49 -2.22
N THR A 135 -0.11 -15.18 -2.07
CA THR A 135 -1.07 -14.31 -1.37
C THR A 135 -2.16 -13.76 -2.28
N ALA A 136 -1.99 -13.89 -3.60
CA ALA A 136 -2.85 -13.28 -4.60
C ALA A 136 -3.15 -11.80 -4.24
N SER A 137 -4.43 -11.43 -4.23
CA SER A 137 -4.85 -10.04 -4.01
C SER A 137 -4.71 -9.54 -2.58
N MET A 138 -4.39 -10.40 -1.60
CA MET A 138 -4.03 -9.94 -0.25
C MET A 138 -2.79 -9.02 -0.29
N ALA A 139 -1.91 -9.20 -1.28
CA ALA A 139 -0.76 -8.33 -1.51
C ALA A 139 -1.15 -6.85 -1.68
N LYS A 140 -2.37 -6.52 -2.16
CA LYS A 140 -2.81 -5.13 -2.38
C LYS A 140 -2.89 -4.34 -1.07
N ALA A 141 -3.36 -4.97 0.01
CA ALA A 141 -3.48 -4.33 1.31
C ALA A 141 -2.10 -3.96 1.88
N ILE A 142 -1.11 -4.86 1.75
CA ILE A 142 0.25 -4.63 2.24
C ILE A 142 1.01 -3.69 1.30
N VAL A 143 1.17 -4.11 0.04
CA VAL A 143 2.03 -3.43 -0.93
C VAL A 143 1.45 -2.09 -1.33
N GLY A 144 0.14 -2.00 -1.56
CA GLY A 144 -0.52 -0.74 -1.89
C GLY A 144 -0.95 0.04 -0.65
N GLY A 145 -1.73 -0.59 0.24
CA GLY A 145 -2.35 0.09 1.38
C GLY A 145 -1.38 0.55 2.46
N VAL A 146 -0.54 -0.35 2.99
CA VAL A 146 0.40 -0.01 4.07
C VAL A 146 1.47 0.97 3.57
N SER A 147 2.02 0.76 2.37
CA SER A 147 3.01 1.68 1.81
C SER A 147 2.43 3.09 1.58
N LEU A 148 1.19 3.17 1.08
CA LEU A 148 0.46 4.44 0.95
C LEU A 148 0.31 5.13 2.30
N ALA A 149 -0.13 4.40 3.34
CA ALA A 149 -0.32 4.95 4.68
C ALA A 149 0.99 5.50 5.28
N VAL A 150 2.11 4.79 5.10
CA VAL A 150 3.43 5.26 5.53
C VAL A 150 3.85 6.51 4.75
N ALA A 151 3.74 6.50 3.42
CA ALA A 151 4.10 7.66 2.59
C ALA A 151 3.22 8.89 2.87
N MET A 152 1.94 8.70 3.21
CA MET A 152 1.06 9.77 3.70
C MET A 152 1.51 10.32 5.05
N SER A 153 1.90 9.44 5.98
CA SER A 153 2.37 9.83 7.32
C SER A 153 3.66 10.64 7.26
N ASP A 154 4.51 10.34 6.27
CA ASP A 154 5.73 11.10 5.97
C ASP A 154 5.45 12.41 5.20
N GLY A 155 4.19 12.73 4.88
CA GLY A 155 3.81 13.94 4.15
C GLY A 155 4.19 13.97 2.67
N ARG A 156 4.52 12.82 2.06
CA ARG A 156 5.02 12.75 0.67
C ARG A 156 3.93 12.83 -0.39
N LEU A 157 2.72 12.43 -0.03
CA LEU A 157 1.56 12.42 -0.90
C LEU A 157 0.26 12.55 -0.09
N ARG A 158 -0.85 12.84 -0.76
CA ARG A 158 -2.20 12.88 -0.17
C ARG A 158 -3.15 12.04 -0.99
N LEU A 159 -4.20 11.51 -0.36
CA LEU A 159 -5.22 10.71 -1.04
C LEU A 159 -5.87 11.45 -2.22
N ASP A 160 -6.06 12.76 -2.08
CA ASP A 160 -6.70 13.58 -3.10
C ASP A 160 -5.69 14.22 -4.09
N ASP A 161 -4.40 13.87 -3.98
CA ASP A 161 -3.43 14.24 -5.02
C ASP A 161 -3.85 13.59 -6.36
N PRO A 162 -3.81 14.35 -7.47
CA PRO A 162 -3.99 13.76 -8.78
C PRO A 162 -2.83 12.81 -9.07
N ALA A 163 -3.14 11.59 -9.49
CA ALA A 163 -2.16 10.55 -9.74
C ALA A 163 -1.15 10.94 -10.84
N CYS A 164 -1.55 11.81 -11.77
CA CYS A 164 -0.68 12.35 -12.81
C CYS A 164 0.49 13.21 -12.30
N LYS A 165 0.45 13.67 -11.04
CA LYS A 165 1.62 14.27 -10.34
C LYS A 165 2.80 13.28 -10.26
N PHE A 166 2.50 12.00 -10.14
CA PHE A 166 3.48 10.91 -9.99
C PHE A 166 3.60 10.06 -11.26
N ILE A 167 2.60 10.12 -12.14
CA ILE A 167 2.51 9.42 -13.42
C ILE A 167 2.42 10.47 -14.54
N PRO A 168 3.54 11.10 -14.94
CA PRO A 168 3.53 12.24 -15.86
C PRO A 168 2.91 11.93 -17.23
N GLN A 169 2.93 10.67 -17.65
CA GLN A 169 2.30 10.18 -18.89
C GLN A 169 0.80 10.42 -18.92
N TRP A 170 0.14 10.55 -17.76
CA TRP A 170 -1.30 10.80 -17.67
C TRP A 170 -1.65 12.28 -17.65
N LYS A 171 -0.68 13.19 -17.59
CA LYS A 171 -0.92 14.63 -17.40
C LYS A 171 -1.75 15.26 -18.53
N ASN A 172 -1.54 14.80 -19.76
CA ASN A 172 -2.23 15.33 -20.94
C ASN A 172 -3.45 14.50 -21.36
N ASP A 173 -3.73 13.39 -20.68
CA ASP A 173 -4.94 12.61 -20.92
C ASP A 173 -6.12 13.28 -20.19
N PRO A 174 -7.21 13.65 -20.89
CA PRO A 174 -8.31 14.42 -20.30
C PRO A 174 -9.06 13.68 -19.19
N ARG A 175 -8.97 12.34 -19.15
CA ARG A 175 -9.66 11.50 -18.17
C ARG A 175 -8.68 10.98 -17.12
N LYS A 176 -7.53 10.42 -17.52
CA LYS A 176 -6.54 9.88 -16.58
C LYS A 176 -5.88 10.96 -15.71
N SER A 177 -5.76 12.20 -16.20
CA SER A 177 -5.24 13.33 -15.41
C SER A 177 -6.08 13.65 -14.18
N ARG A 178 -7.37 13.28 -14.18
CA ARG A 178 -8.34 13.53 -13.09
C ARG A 178 -8.40 12.43 -12.03
N ILE A 179 -7.72 11.30 -12.26
CA ILE A 179 -7.68 10.19 -11.29
C ILE A 179 -6.89 10.63 -10.05
N THR A 180 -7.43 10.39 -8.86
CA THR A 180 -6.72 10.60 -7.59
C THR A 180 -6.12 9.32 -7.02
N LEU A 181 -5.17 9.43 -6.09
CA LEU A 181 -4.62 8.26 -5.38
C LEU A 181 -5.71 7.50 -4.60
N ARG A 182 -6.67 8.21 -4.01
CA ARG A 182 -7.85 7.64 -3.34
C ARG A 182 -8.60 6.71 -4.28
N GLN A 183 -8.89 7.17 -5.50
CA GLN A 183 -9.65 6.42 -6.48
C GLN A 183 -8.89 5.18 -6.99
N LEU A 184 -7.55 5.26 -7.12
CA LEU A 184 -6.75 4.08 -7.42
C LEU A 184 -6.84 3.03 -6.29
N GLY A 185 -6.68 3.46 -5.03
CA GLY A 185 -6.70 2.57 -3.86
C GLY A 185 -8.08 2.03 -3.51
N SER A 186 -9.15 2.76 -3.82
CA SER A 186 -10.53 2.37 -3.52
C SER A 186 -11.24 1.66 -4.69
N HIS A 187 -10.50 1.25 -5.73
CA HIS A 187 -11.07 0.64 -6.93
C HIS A 187 -12.16 1.51 -7.60
N ALA A 188 -11.95 2.83 -7.63
CA ALA A 188 -12.88 3.80 -8.21
C ALA A 188 -12.23 4.66 -9.30
N SER A 189 -11.07 4.28 -9.82
CA SER A 189 -10.35 5.04 -10.87
C SER A 189 -10.99 4.93 -12.25
N GLY A 190 -11.82 3.92 -12.47
CA GLY A 190 -12.38 3.57 -13.78
C GLY A 190 -11.42 2.78 -14.68
N LEU A 191 -10.20 2.46 -14.23
CA LEU A 191 -9.27 1.62 -15.00
C LEU A 191 -9.82 0.20 -15.12
N ALA A 192 -9.77 -0.35 -16.33
CA ALA A 192 -10.13 -1.74 -16.57
C ALA A 192 -9.28 -2.69 -15.73
N ASP A 193 -9.84 -3.84 -15.39
CA ASP A 193 -9.06 -4.92 -14.83
C ASP A 193 -8.28 -5.68 -15.91
N ALA A 194 -7.17 -6.30 -15.51
CA ALA A 194 -6.41 -7.20 -16.36
C ALA A 194 -6.98 -8.62 -16.37
N GLU A 195 -8.26 -8.79 -16.03
CA GLU A 195 -8.97 -10.07 -15.93
C GLU A 195 -10.09 -10.14 -16.96
N ALA A 196 -10.49 -11.34 -17.35
CA ALA A 196 -11.68 -11.58 -18.16
C ALA A 196 -12.49 -12.73 -17.59
N ASP A 197 -13.82 -12.61 -17.62
CA ASP A 197 -14.72 -13.55 -16.99
C ASP A 197 -14.53 -14.98 -17.54
N GLY A 198 -14.31 -15.93 -16.62
CA GLY A 198 -14.17 -17.35 -16.93
C GLY A 198 -12.88 -17.72 -17.66
N LEU A 199 -11.92 -16.81 -17.82
CA LEU A 199 -10.64 -17.08 -18.46
C LEU A 199 -9.49 -17.08 -17.44
N PRO A 200 -8.68 -18.15 -17.37
CA PRO A 200 -7.46 -18.14 -16.58
C PRO A 200 -6.41 -17.22 -17.24
N HIS A 201 -5.45 -16.74 -16.44
CA HIS A 201 -4.46 -15.73 -16.85
C HIS A 201 -3.69 -16.12 -18.10
N GLU A 202 -3.37 -17.40 -18.28
CA GLU A 202 -2.58 -17.92 -19.39
C GLU A 202 -3.33 -17.88 -20.74
N LYS A 203 -4.66 -17.76 -20.70
CA LYS A 203 -5.50 -17.65 -21.90
C LYS A 203 -5.85 -16.21 -22.26
N LEU A 204 -5.50 -15.24 -21.42
CA LEU A 204 -5.70 -13.84 -21.71
C LEU A 204 -4.77 -13.39 -22.86
N THR A 205 -5.27 -12.50 -23.70
CA THR A 205 -4.54 -11.96 -24.85
C THR A 205 -4.43 -10.45 -24.77
N GLY A 206 -3.73 -9.83 -25.73
CA GLY A 206 -3.54 -8.38 -25.76
C GLY A 206 -2.84 -7.85 -24.49
N TRP A 207 -3.25 -6.67 -24.05
CA TRP A 207 -2.64 -6.02 -22.88
C TRP A 207 -2.92 -6.75 -21.57
N GLN A 208 -4.10 -7.38 -21.42
CA GLN A 208 -4.46 -8.15 -20.24
C GLN A 208 -3.57 -9.39 -20.09
N GLY A 209 -3.37 -10.14 -21.19
CA GLY A 209 -2.41 -11.24 -21.21
C GLY A 209 -0.97 -10.79 -21.00
N GLY A 210 -0.60 -9.63 -21.54
CA GLY A 210 0.72 -9.02 -21.31
C GLY A 210 0.99 -8.72 -19.83
N PHE A 211 -0.01 -8.19 -19.11
CA PHE A 211 0.09 -7.84 -17.69
C PHE A 211 0.54 -9.04 -16.83
N TRP A 212 -0.03 -10.23 -17.06
CA TRP A 212 0.26 -11.43 -16.28
C TRP A 212 1.56 -12.16 -16.64
N LYS A 213 2.23 -11.77 -17.73
CA LYS A 213 3.52 -12.37 -18.12
C LYS A 213 4.69 -11.88 -17.27
N HIS A 214 4.52 -10.78 -16.54
CA HIS A 214 5.54 -10.20 -15.66
C HIS A 214 6.91 -10.00 -16.35
N LEU A 215 6.89 -9.54 -17.60
CA LEU A 215 8.11 -9.30 -18.37
C LEU A 215 8.86 -8.05 -17.88
N ALA A 216 10.08 -7.86 -18.39
CA ALA A 216 10.82 -6.64 -18.17
C ALA A 216 10.16 -5.44 -18.91
N PRO A 217 10.45 -4.19 -18.49
CA PRO A 217 10.02 -3.01 -19.23
C PRO A 217 10.49 -3.06 -20.70
N PRO A 218 9.67 -2.57 -21.66
CA PRO A 218 8.40 -1.88 -21.46
C PRO A 218 7.16 -2.81 -21.42
N GLN A 219 7.32 -4.13 -21.36
CA GLN A 219 6.21 -5.09 -21.27
C GLN A 219 5.90 -5.51 -19.83
N ASP A 220 6.42 -4.78 -18.85
CA ASP A 220 6.12 -5.01 -17.44
C ASP A 220 4.68 -4.58 -17.10
N PRO A 221 4.08 -5.15 -16.04
CA PRO A 221 2.70 -4.85 -15.65
C PRO A 221 2.45 -3.37 -15.34
N PHE A 222 3.45 -2.59 -14.90
CA PHE A 222 3.27 -1.16 -14.62
C PHE A 222 3.22 -0.35 -15.91
N THR A 223 4.12 -0.60 -16.86
CA THR A 223 4.08 0.06 -18.17
C THR A 223 2.79 -0.27 -18.92
N ILE A 224 2.37 -1.54 -18.90
CA ILE A 224 1.09 -1.96 -19.49
C ILE A 224 -0.10 -1.27 -18.81
N SER A 225 -0.12 -1.22 -17.48
CA SER A 225 -1.18 -0.53 -16.72
C SER A 225 -1.23 0.97 -17.01
N ARG A 226 -0.06 1.60 -17.15
CA ARG A 226 0.07 3.03 -17.41
C ARG A 226 -0.44 3.38 -18.80
N ASP A 227 0.01 2.63 -19.81
CA ASP A 227 -0.10 3.05 -21.22
C ASP A 227 -1.26 2.35 -21.95
N LEU A 228 -1.56 1.10 -21.62
CA LEU A 228 -2.48 0.26 -22.40
C LEU A 228 -3.82 0.01 -21.70
N ALA A 229 -3.88 0.04 -20.36
CA ALA A 229 -5.14 -0.16 -19.65
C ALA A 229 -6.14 0.98 -19.96
N PRO A 230 -7.33 0.66 -20.50
CA PRO A 230 -8.33 1.65 -20.84
C PRO A 230 -9.13 2.09 -19.60
N LEU A 231 -9.78 3.25 -19.70
CA LEU A 231 -10.78 3.71 -18.74
C LEU A 231 -12.18 3.29 -19.18
N LEU A 232 -12.82 2.41 -18.40
CA LEU A 232 -14.18 1.93 -18.63
C LEU A 232 -15.24 2.95 -18.18
N THR A 233 -14.93 3.77 -17.18
CA THR A 233 -15.83 4.80 -16.63
C THR A 233 -15.07 6.05 -16.22
N GLU A 234 -15.81 7.12 -15.92
CA GLU A 234 -15.20 8.31 -15.35
C GLU A 234 -14.57 8.04 -13.97
N PRO A 235 -13.45 8.70 -13.63
CA PRO A 235 -12.86 8.58 -12.31
C PRO A 235 -13.85 8.98 -11.21
N GLY A 236 -13.99 8.13 -10.20
CA GLY A 236 -14.90 8.30 -9.07
C GLY A 236 -16.36 7.93 -9.35
N GLN A 237 -16.73 7.57 -10.59
CA GLN A 237 -18.12 7.32 -10.95
C GLN A 237 -18.70 6.04 -10.33
N LYS A 238 -17.91 4.98 -10.27
CA LYS A 238 -18.33 3.69 -9.72
C LYS A 238 -17.15 2.91 -9.16
N TRP A 239 -17.47 1.97 -8.28
CA TRP A 239 -16.52 0.92 -7.89
C TRP A 239 -16.39 -0.10 -9.03
N ALA A 240 -15.15 -0.44 -9.37
CA ALA A 240 -14.78 -1.51 -10.29
C ALA A 240 -13.39 -2.04 -9.91
N TYR A 241 -13.33 -3.32 -9.56
CA TYR A 241 -12.07 -3.97 -9.22
C TYR A 241 -11.04 -3.82 -10.36
N SER A 242 -9.77 -3.58 -10.00
CA SER A 242 -8.71 -3.30 -10.98
C SER A 242 -7.33 -3.59 -10.41
N ASN A 243 -6.69 -4.65 -10.93
CA ASN A 243 -5.28 -4.93 -10.70
C ASN A 243 -4.38 -3.80 -11.25
N PRO A 244 -4.58 -3.29 -12.49
CA PRO A 244 -3.85 -2.12 -12.98
C PRO A 244 -3.99 -0.89 -12.09
N GLY A 245 -5.18 -0.62 -11.55
CA GLY A 245 -5.42 0.51 -10.65
C GLY A 245 -4.53 0.46 -9.40
N ILE A 246 -4.42 -0.69 -8.74
CA ILE A 246 -3.54 -0.86 -7.59
C ILE A 246 -2.06 -0.89 -7.98
N GLY A 247 -1.73 -1.41 -9.15
CA GLY A 247 -0.39 -1.31 -9.72
C GLY A 247 0.04 0.16 -9.87
N MET A 248 -0.84 1.00 -10.42
CA MET A 248 -0.57 2.43 -10.60
C MET A 248 -0.58 3.21 -9.29
N LEU A 249 -1.35 2.78 -8.27
CA LEU A 249 -1.20 3.31 -6.90
C LEU A 249 0.22 3.07 -6.39
N THR A 250 0.69 1.82 -6.48
CA THR A 250 2.01 1.42 -5.99
C THR A 250 3.14 2.13 -6.76
N TYR A 251 2.95 2.32 -8.07
CA TYR A 251 3.83 3.12 -8.91
C TYR A 251 3.92 4.57 -8.40
N ALA A 252 2.77 5.19 -8.13
CA ALA A 252 2.71 6.57 -7.64
C ALA A 252 3.37 6.72 -6.25
N VAL A 253 3.13 5.77 -5.34
CA VAL A 253 3.81 5.73 -4.03
C VAL A 253 5.32 5.63 -4.21
N THR A 254 5.80 4.72 -5.06
CA THR A 254 7.23 4.57 -5.37
C THR A 254 7.81 5.87 -5.95
N ALA A 255 7.09 6.54 -6.85
CA ALA A 255 7.51 7.82 -7.40
C ALA A 255 7.59 8.94 -6.36
N ALA A 256 6.69 8.96 -5.37
CA ALA A 256 6.72 9.91 -4.26
C ALA A 256 7.89 9.67 -3.28
N LEU A 257 8.48 8.48 -3.30
CA LEU A 257 9.56 8.06 -2.43
C LEU A 257 10.97 8.29 -3.02
N ARG A 258 11.12 8.77 -4.26
CA ARG A 258 12.44 8.85 -4.92
C ARG A 258 13.52 9.58 -4.14
N ASP A 259 13.13 10.64 -3.42
CA ASP A 259 14.00 11.46 -2.57
C ASP A 259 13.90 11.08 -1.08
N ALA A 260 13.35 9.90 -0.77
CA ALA A 260 13.28 9.33 0.57
C ALA A 260 14.55 8.55 0.93
N PRO A 261 14.78 8.30 2.23
CA PRO A 261 15.71 7.25 2.66
C PRO A 261 15.36 5.89 2.02
N GLU A 262 14.10 5.46 2.11
CA GLU A 262 13.60 4.27 1.41
C GLU A 262 13.00 4.64 0.06
N LYS A 263 13.80 4.51 -1.01
CA LYS A 263 13.48 5.04 -2.35
C LYS A 263 12.37 4.32 -3.11
N ASP A 264 11.86 3.23 -2.55
CA ASP A 264 10.83 2.40 -3.16
C ASP A 264 9.99 1.66 -2.11
N VAL A 265 8.81 1.19 -2.55
CA VAL A 265 7.85 0.49 -1.68
C VAL A 265 8.43 -0.79 -1.07
N ARG A 266 9.31 -1.50 -1.77
CA ARG A 266 9.91 -2.75 -1.26
C ARG A 266 10.83 -2.44 -0.08
N THR A 267 11.76 -1.51 -0.27
CA THR A 267 12.70 -1.09 0.77
C THR A 267 11.97 -0.45 1.95
N LEU A 268 10.93 0.34 1.70
CA LEU A 268 10.09 0.94 2.74
C LEU A 268 9.41 -0.14 3.58
N LEU A 269 8.73 -1.10 2.95
CA LEU A 269 8.03 -2.16 3.67
C LEU A 269 9.02 -3.05 4.43
N ALA A 270 10.14 -3.43 3.81
CA ALA A 270 11.16 -4.23 4.47
C ALA A 270 11.69 -3.54 5.74
N THR A 271 12.06 -2.26 5.62
CA THR A 271 12.74 -1.52 6.68
C THR A 271 11.80 -1.07 7.79
N ARG A 272 10.60 -0.59 7.44
CA ARG A 272 9.71 0.09 8.40
C ARG A 272 8.54 -0.77 8.88
N ILE A 273 8.23 -1.85 8.19
CA ILE A 273 7.10 -2.72 8.55
C ILE A 273 7.60 -4.13 8.88
N MET A 274 8.19 -4.83 7.91
CA MET A 274 8.50 -6.27 8.01
C MET A 274 9.56 -6.57 9.06
N ARG A 275 10.75 -5.96 8.98
CA ARG A 275 11.81 -6.19 9.98
C ARG A 275 11.38 -5.78 11.40
N PRO A 276 10.72 -4.62 11.62
CA PRO A 276 10.23 -4.25 12.96
C PRO A 276 9.22 -5.23 13.57
N ILE A 277 8.42 -5.93 12.75
CA ILE A 277 7.49 -6.97 13.24
C ILE A 277 8.09 -8.39 13.18
N GLY A 278 9.39 -8.52 12.91
CA GLY A 278 10.11 -9.80 12.94
C GLY A 278 10.03 -10.63 11.65
N VAL A 279 9.55 -10.07 10.54
CA VAL A 279 9.53 -10.74 9.23
C VAL A 279 10.87 -10.53 8.50
N PRO A 280 11.62 -11.59 8.16
CA PRO A 280 12.95 -11.46 7.56
C PRO A 280 12.90 -11.16 6.05
N ASP A 281 14.04 -10.76 5.47
CA ASP A 281 14.13 -10.34 4.06
C ASP A 281 14.04 -11.50 3.05
N ASP A 282 14.43 -12.71 3.46
CA ASP A 282 14.36 -13.95 2.66
C ASP A 282 13.00 -14.65 2.76
N ALA A 283 12.05 -13.95 3.40
CA ALA A 283 10.66 -14.32 3.47
C ALA A 283 9.86 -13.80 2.27
#